data_AF-A0A7C3RT19-F1
#
_entry.id   AF-A0A7C3RT19-F1
#
_cell.length_a   1.000
_cell.length_b   1.000
_cell.length_c   1.000
_cell.angle_alpha   90.00
_cell.angle_beta   90.00
_cell.angle_gamma   90.00
#
_symmetry.space_group_name_H-M   'P 1'
#
loop_
_entity.id
_entity.type
_entity.pdbx_description
1 polymer ?
#
loop_
_entity_poly.entity_id
_entity_poly.type
_entity_poly.pdbx_seq_one_letter_code
_entity_poly.pdbx_strand_id
1 'polypeptide(L)'
;MFENYNIFWGDLHCNVHLSHLEDLNEIFEDAKENLDFLPIAYYPMDFYMTKEGIWLESWHNHPEFLSGWEVIKEAVRDFHLPGTFVTFVGYEWHGNRTYYGDHNVFYFDEDNPLDDTDDLPVLFENLKRRRGIAIPHHTAYQV
;
A
#
# COMPACT_ATOMS: atom_id res chain seq x y z
N MET A 1 17.78 -6.37 25.94
CA MET A 1 16.64 -5.41 25.92
C MET A 1 15.45 -5.92 25.09
N PHE A 2 15.44 -7.18 24.65
CA PHE A 2 14.33 -7.77 23.85
C PHE A 2 13.60 -8.94 24.54
N GLU A 3 13.87 -9.19 25.83
CA GLU A 3 13.37 -10.41 26.53
C GLU A 3 11.84 -10.50 26.65
N ASN A 4 11.10 -9.42 26.32
CA ASN A 4 9.64 -9.35 26.41
C ASN A 4 8.94 -9.06 25.07
N TYR A 5 9.63 -9.21 23.93
CA TYR A 5 9.02 -9.01 22.61
C TYR A 5 8.89 -10.32 21.85
N ASN A 6 7.78 -10.46 21.13
CA ASN A 6 7.58 -11.55 20.18
C ASN A 6 8.15 -11.12 18.81
N ILE A 7 8.71 -12.10 18.09
CA ILE A 7 9.18 -11.90 16.71
C ILE A 7 8.01 -12.23 15.77
N PHE A 8 7.80 -11.37 14.78
CA PHE A 8 6.81 -11.55 13.74
C PHE A 8 7.46 -11.34 12.36
N TRP A 9 7.04 -12.14 11.39
CA TRP A 9 7.49 -12.12 10.01
C TRP A 9 6.38 -11.57 9.12
N GLY A 10 6.74 -10.66 8.22
CA GLY A 10 5.81 -10.06 7.28
C GLY A 10 6.54 -9.46 6.08
N ASP A 11 5.76 -9.15 5.05
CA ASP A 11 6.23 -8.47 3.84
C ASP A 11 5.56 -7.11 3.72
N LEU A 12 6.35 -6.03 3.82
CA LEU A 12 5.86 -4.65 3.77
C LEU A 12 5.90 -4.05 2.36
N HIS A 13 6.11 -4.85 1.32
CA HIS A 13 6.07 -4.39 -0.07
C HIS A 13 5.46 -5.46 -1.00
N CYS A 14 4.31 -6.01 -0.62
CA CYS A 14 3.48 -6.80 -1.53
C CYS A 14 2.78 -5.86 -2.51
N ASN A 15 3.40 -5.62 -3.66
CA ASN A 15 2.98 -4.63 -4.66
C ASN A 15 1.83 -5.15 -5.53
N VAL A 16 0.59 -4.81 -5.15
CA VAL A 16 -0.63 -5.26 -5.84
C VAL A 16 -1.08 -4.20 -6.83
N HIS A 17 -1.26 -4.55 -8.10
CA HIS A 17 -1.80 -3.67 -9.13
C HIS A 17 -3.29 -3.96 -9.37
N LEU A 18 -3.97 -3.10 -10.14
CA LEU A 18 -5.33 -3.36 -10.62
C LEU A 18 -5.48 -4.73 -11.30
N SER A 19 -4.46 -5.15 -12.04
CA SER A 19 -4.43 -6.45 -12.72
C SER A 19 -4.36 -7.65 -11.78
N HIS A 20 -4.00 -7.46 -10.51
CA HIS A 20 -3.81 -8.52 -9.52
C HIS A 20 -4.99 -8.64 -8.53
N LEU A 21 -6.06 -7.84 -8.71
CA LEU A 21 -7.19 -7.85 -7.76
C LEU A 21 -7.90 -9.21 -7.70
N GLU A 22 -7.93 -9.95 -8.82
CA GLU A 22 -8.52 -11.30 -8.86
C GLU A 22 -7.68 -12.34 -8.10
N ASP A 23 -6.39 -12.06 -7.91
CA ASP A 23 -5.42 -12.96 -7.26
C ASP A 23 -5.31 -12.73 -5.74
N LEU A 24 -6.00 -11.71 -5.18
CA LEU A 24 -5.90 -11.32 -3.77
C LEU A 24 -6.13 -12.49 -2.80
N ASN A 25 -7.09 -13.36 -3.10
CA ASN A 25 -7.36 -14.54 -2.26
C ASN A 25 -6.16 -15.49 -2.21
N GLU A 26 -5.53 -15.75 -3.35
CA GLU A 26 -4.35 -16.62 -3.43
C GLU A 26 -3.17 -15.96 -2.70
N ILE A 27 -2.94 -14.66 -2.93
CA ILE A 27 -1.91 -13.88 -2.24
C ILE A 27 -2.05 -13.98 -0.72
N PHE A 28 -3.26 -13.81 -0.19
CA PHE A 28 -3.47 -13.86 1.26
C PHE A 28 -3.38 -15.27 1.83
N GLU A 29 -3.86 -16.30 1.14
CA GLU A 29 -3.70 -17.69 1.61
C GLU A 29 -2.22 -18.10 1.63
N ASP A 30 -1.47 -17.80 0.58
CA ASP A 30 -0.03 -18.06 0.53
C ASP A 30 0.71 -17.31 1.64
N ALA A 31 0.37 -16.04 1.86
CA ALA A 31 0.98 -15.25 2.93
C ALA A 31 0.64 -15.80 4.31
N LYS A 32 -0.59 -16.22 4.56
CA LYS A 32 -1.03 -16.79 5.84
C LYS A 32 -0.33 -18.11 6.17
N GLU A 33 0.10 -18.88 5.18
CA GLU A 33 0.90 -20.09 5.39
C GLU A 33 2.36 -19.81 5.79
N ASN A 34 2.88 -18.60 5.49
CA ASN A 34 4.31 -18.28 5.56
C ASN A 34 4.66 -17.09 6.47
N LEU A 35 3.70 -16.21 6.78
CA LEU A 35 3.88 -14.93 7.45
C LEU A 35 2.90 -14.79 8.62
N ASP A 36 3.30 -14.00 9.61
CA ASP A 36 2.43 -13.63 10.74
C ASP A 36 1.53 -12.42 10.40
N PHE A 37 1.96 -11.59 9.45
CA PHE A 37 1.18 -10.44 9.00
C PHE A 37 1.51 -10.04 7.55
N LEU A 38 0.51 -9.53 6.83
CA LEU A 38 0.67 -9.01 5.47
C LEU A 38 -0.07 -7.67 5.30
N PRO A 39 0.65 -6.55 5.25
CA PRO A 39 0.12 -5.32 4.69
C PRO A 39 0.15 -5.36 3.15
N ILE A 40 -0.97 -5.02 2.51
CA ILE A 40 -0.99 -4.83 1.05
C ILE A 40 -0.38 -3.46 0.74
N ALA A 41 0.55 -3.40 -0.21
CA ALA A 41 1.04 -2.16 -0.81
C ALA A 41 0.41 -2.02 -2.19
N TYR A 42 -0.83 -1.54 -2.24
CA TYR A 42 -1.51 -1.26 -3.50
C TYR A 42 -0.73 -0.26 -4.35
N TYR A 43 -0.58 -0.50 -5.64
CA TYR A 43 0.06 0.39 -6.60
C TYR A 43 -1.00 1.07 -7.46
N PRO A 44 -1.57 2.21 -7.01
CA PRO A 44 -2.64 2.96 -7.70
C PRO A 44 -2.09 3.80 -8.86
N MET A 45 -1.31 3.20 -9.75
CA MET A 45 -0.78 3.85 -10.94
C MET A 45 -0.82 2.88 -12.12
N ASP A 46 -1.10 3.42 -13.30
CA ASP A 46 -1.05 2.71 -14.58
C ASP A 46 -0.08 3.37 -15.55
N PHE A 47 0.50 2.56 -16.44
CA PHE A 47 1.34 3.04 -17.52
C PHE A 47 0.54 3.09 -18.82
N TYR A 48 0.60 4.22 -19.52
CA TYR A 48 -0.01 4.39 -20.83
C TYR A 48 0.98 4.99 -21.83
N MET A 49 0.78 4.67 -23.11
CA MET A 49 1.59 5.22 -24.19
C MET A 49 0.91 6.43 -24.81
N THR A 50 1.63 7.56 -24.89
CA THR A 50 1.15 8.76 -25.56
C THR A 50 1.04 8.54 -27.07
N LYS A 51 0.36 9.46 -27.77
CA LYS A 51 0.25 9.42 -29.24
C LYS A 51 1.62 9.51 -29.93
N GLU A 52 2.59 10.11 -29.24
CA GLU A 52 3.96 10.29 -29.66
C GLU A 52 4.87 9.09 -29.33
N GLY A 53 4.33 8.04 -28.69
CA GLY A 53 5.06 6.81 -28.37
C GLY A 53 5.87 6.87 -27.06
N ILE A 54 5.55 7.80 -26.16
CA ILE A 54 6.20 7.92 -24.85
C ILE A 54 5.39 7.15 -23.81
N TRP A 55 6.04 6.31 -23.02
CA TRP A 55 5.41 5.67 -21.86
C TRP A 55 5.37 6.66 -20.70
N LEU A 56 4.17 6.93 -20.21
CA LEU A 56 3.93 7.76 -19.03
C LEU A 56 3.21 6.96 -17.97
N GLU A 57 3.56 7.21 -16.72
CA GLU A 57 2.82 6.72 -15.56
C GLU A 57 1.72 7.73 -15.20
N SER A 58 0.56 7.24 -14.76
CA SER A 58 -0.52 8.08 -14.26
C SER A 58 -0.16 8.78 -12.96
N TRP A 59 -0.89 9.85 -12.67
CA TRP A 59 -0.73 10.66 -11.45
C TRP A 59 -2.12 10.87 -10.84
N HIS A 60 -2.21 10.87 -9.51
CA HIS A 60 -3.41 11.02 -8.69
C HIS A 60 -4.38 9.83 -8.77
N ASN A 61 -5.41 9.89 -7.94
CA ASN A 61 -6.47 8.91 -7.95
C ASN A 61 -7.30 9.00 -9.23
N HIS A 62 -7.52 7.83 -9.84
CA HIS A 62 -8.52 7.62 -10.88
C HIS A 62 -9.69 6.78 -10.34
N PRO A 63 -10.89 6.84 -10.96
CA PRO A 63 -12.05 6.05 -10.50
C PRO A 63 -11.79 4.55 -10.36
N GLU A 64 -10.98 3.98 -11.24
CA GLU A 64 -10.53 2.59 -11.21
C GLU A 64 -9.67 2.29 -9.98
N PHE A 65 -8.77 3.20 -9.60
CA PHE A 65 -7.92 3.04 -8.40
C PHE A 65 -8.73 3.10 -7.12
N LEU A 66 -9.70 4.01 -7.07
CA LEU A 66 -10.64 4.09 -5.94
C LEU A 66 -11.51 2.84 -5.85
N SER A 67 -11.94 2.28 -6.98
CA SER A 67 -12.71 1.03 -6.99
C SER A 67 -11.86 -0.17 -6.53
N GLY A 68 -10.61 -0.27 -7.02
CA GLY A 68 -9.66 -1.29 -6.57
C GLY A 68 -9.31 -1.15 -5.09
N TRP A 69 -9.21 0.08 -4.58
CA TRP A 69 -9.00 0.35 -3.16
C TRP A 69 -10.11 -0.23 -2.28
N GLU A 70 -11.38 -0.11 -2.69
CA GLU A 70 -12.49 -0.73 -1.97
C GLU A 70 -12.40 -2.26 -1.93
N VAL A 71 -12.01 -2.89 -3.05
CA VAL A 71 -11.79 -4.34 -3.13
C VAL A 71 -10.67 -4.78 -2.19
N ILE A 72 -9.55 -4.06 -2.16
CA ILE A 72 -8.42 -4.36 -1.28
C ILE A 72 -8.82 -4.19 0.19
N LYS A 73 -9.56 -3.13 0.52
CA LYS A 73 -10.08 -2.94 1.89
C LYS A 73 -10.98 -4.10 2.33
N GLU A 74 -11.81 -4.63 1.43
CA GLU A 74 -12.65 -5.81 1.70
C GLU A 74 -11.80 -7.06 1.93
N ALA A 75 -10.87 -7.35 1.03
CA ALA A 75 -9.98 -8.51 1.17
C ALA A 75 -9.12 -8.45 2.44
N VAL A 76 -8.56 -7.28 2.77
CA VAL A 76 -7.81 -7.06 4.01
C VAL A 76 -8.69 -7.42 5.22
N ARG A 77 -9.93 -6.93 5.28
CA ARG A 77 -10.87 -7.24 6.37
C ARG A 77 -11.17 -8.73 6.47
N ASP A 78 -11.44 -9.37 5.34
CA ASP A 78 -11.87 -10.77 5.30
C ASP A 78 -10.76 -11.73 5.76
N PHE A 79 -9.50 -11.40 5.47
CA PHE A 79 -8.34 -12.18 5.88
C PHE A 79 -7.74 -11.75 7.23
N HIS A 80 -8.24 -10.68 7.85
CA HIS A 80 -7.76 -10.23 9.14
C HIS A 80 -8.18 -11.18 10.27
N LEU A 81 -7.22 -11.92 10.82
CA LEU A 81 -7.43 -12.91 11.87
C LEU A 81 -6.56 -12.58 13.10
N PRO A 82 -7.06 -11.72 14.02
CA PRO A 82 -6.32 -11.29 15.19
C PRO A 82 -5.74 -12.46 16.00
N GLY A 83 -4.43 -12.40 16.27
CA GLY A 83 -3.72 -13.44 17.01
C GLY A 83 -3.29 -14.65 16.18
N THR A 84 -3.53 -14.64 14.86
CA THR A 84 -3.05 -15.69 13.94
C THR A 84 -2.40 -15.09 12.69
N PHE A 85 -3.13 -14.26 11.96
CA PHE A 85 -2.63 -13.61 10.74
C PHE A 85 -3.24 -12.22 10.63
N VAL A 86 -2.40 -11.19 10.69
CA VAL A 86 -2.86 -9.79 10.73
C VAL A 86 -2.63 -9.13 9.39
N THR A 87 -3.65 -8.51 8.83
CA THR A 87 -3.58 -7.78 7.57
C THR A 87 -3.67 -6.28 7.81
N PHE A 88 -3.11 -5.48 6.88
CA PHE A 88 -3.28 -4.03 6.87
C PHE A 88 -3.55 -3.54 5.46
N VAL A 89 -4.37 -2.51 5.35
CA VAL A 89 -4.60 -1.82 4.08
C VAL A 89 -3.51 -0.76 3.88
N GLY A 90 -2.96 -0.71 2.68
CA GLY A 90 -1.90 0.21 2.33
C GLY A 90 -1.67 0.35 0.85
N TYR A 91 -0.85 1.33 0.49
CA TYR A 91 -0.56 1.69 -0.89
C TYR A 91 0.82 2.32 -1.00
N GLU A 92 1.42 2.21 -2.17
CA GLU A 92 2.56 3.02 -2.54
C GLU A 92 2.06 4.42 -2.91
N TRP A 93 2.51 5.41 -2.15
CA TRP A 93 2.03 6.78 -2.25
C TRP A 93 2.49 7.40 -3.56
N HIS A 94 1.53 7.90 -4.32
CA HIS A 94 1.67 8.37 -5.69
C HIS A 94 1.61 9.90 -5.82
N GLY A 95 2.03 10.62 -4.77
CA GLY A 95 2.22 12.07 -4.78
C GLY A 95 3.53 12.49 -5.47
N ASN A 96 4.17 13.57 -5.01
CA ASN A 96 5.39 14.11 -5.62
C ASN A 96 6.64 13.28 -5.30
N ARG A 97 6.74 12.09 -5.89
CA ARG A 97 7.85 11.13 -5.72
C ARG A 97 9.16 11.62 -6.33
N THR A 98 9.11 12.51 -7.32
CA THR A 98 10.33 13.14 -7.87
C THR A 98 11.05 13.97 -6.81
N TYR A 99 10.31 14.67 -5.93
CA TYR A 99 10.94 15.48 -4.90
C TYR A 99 11.15 14.72 -3.58
N TYR A 100 10.23 13.83 -3.22
CA TYR A 100 10.22 13.17 -1.92
C TYR A 100 10.67 11.69 -1.94
N GLY A 101 10.74 11.06 -3.11
CA GLY A 101 10.93 9.62 -3.24
C GLY A 101 9.66 8.81 -2.96
N ASP A 102 9.74 7.51 -3.19
CA ASP A 102 8.62 6.58 -3.01
C ASP A 102 8.39 6.29 -1.51
N HIS A 103 7.12 6.10 -1.14
CA HIS A 103 6.74 5.80 0.24
C HIS A 103 5.63 4.75 0.26
N ASN A 104 5.78 3.71 1.05
CA ASN A 104 4.68 2.81 1.38
C ASN A 104 3.88 3.37 2.55
N VAL A 105 2.58 3.49 2.37
CA VAL A 105 1.63 3.96 3.38
C VAL A 105 0.79 2.80 3.88
N PHE A 106 0.71 2.65 5.20
CA PHE A 106 -0.13 1.64 5.84
C PHE A 106 -1.01 2.28 6.90
N TYR A 107 -2.28 1.89 6.93
CA TYR A 107 -3.23 2.33 7.95
C TYR A 107 -3.43 1.25 9.01
N PHE A 108 -3.61 1.70 10.26
CA PHE A 108 -4.02 0.80 11.33
C PHE A 108 -5.49 0.38 11.22
N ASP A 109 -6.36 1.30 10.80
CA ASP A 109 -7.78 1.07 10.60
C ASP A 109 -8.09 0.94 9.10
N GLU A 110 -8.93 -0.01 8.69
CA GLU A 110 -9.14 -0.32 7.27
C GLU A 110 -10.00 0.72 6.54
N ASP A 111 -10.85 1.47 7.24
CA ASP A 111 -11.74 2.48 6.65
C ASP A 111 -11.04 3.85 6.49
N ASN A 112 -9.91 3.83 5.79
CA ASN A 112 -9.15 5.03 5.44
C ASN A 112 -9.11 5.25 3.92
N PRO A 113 -9.00 6.51 3.46
CA PRO A 113 -8.98 6.82 2.04
C PRO A 113 -7.61 6.51 1.41
N LEU A 114 -7.63 6.26 0.09
CA LEU A 114 -6.45 6.33 -0.75
C LEU A 114 -6.04 7.81 -0.89
N ASP A 115 -5.01 8.25 -0.18
CA ASP A 115 -4.59 9.65 -0.13
C ASP A 115 -3.60 9.94 -1.26
N ASP A 116 -4.00 10.83 -2.16
CA ASP A 116 -3.22 11.25 -3.33
C ASP A 116 -2.68 12.68 -3.20
N THR A 117 -2.56 13.20 -1.97
CA THR A 117 -1.90 14.49 -1.72
C THR A 117 -0.48 14.50 -2.29
N ASP A 118 -0.07 15.62 -2.89
CA ASP A 118 1.25 15.73 -3.52
C ASP A 118 2.39 15.89 -2.50
N ASP A 119 2.09 16.47 -1.34
CA ASP A 119 3.10 16.95 -0.40
C ASP A 119 3.27 16.01 0.80
N LEU A 120 4.50 15.51 1.01
CA LEU A 120 4.80 14.52 2.05
C LEU A 120 4.52 15.04 3.49
N PRO A 121 4.88 16.29 3.86
CA PRO A 121 4.40 16.90 5.09
C PRO A 121 2.87 16.88 5.29
N VAL A 122 2.10 17.09 4.22
CA VAL A 122 0.63 17.04 4.29
C VAL A 122 0.17 15.60 4.49
N LEU A 123 0.77 14.64 3.79
CA LEU A 123 0.54 13.21 4.02
C LEU A 123 0.78 12.84 5.49
N PHE A 124 1.89 13.29 6.09
CA PHE A 124 2.18 13.02 7.50
C PHE A 124 1.13 13.59 8.46
N GLU A 125 0.62 14.80 8.21
CA GLU A 125 -0.46 15.38 9.02
C GLU A 125 -1.77 14.59 8.88
N ASN A 126 -2.08 14.10 7.68
CA ASN A 126 -3.23 13.23 7.45
C ASN A 126 -3.06 11.89 8.18
N LEU A 127 -1.89 11.26 8.08
CA LEU A 127 -1.60 9.97 8.71
C LEU A 127 -1.65 10.02 10.24
N LYS A 128 -1.22 11.12 10.87
CA LYS A 128 -1.37 11.32 12.33
C LYS A 128 -2.82 11.22 12.79
N ARG A 129 -3.77 11.74 12.00
CA ARG A 129 -5.21 11.73 12.31
C ARG A 129 -5.85 10.37 12.01
N ARG A 130 -5.30 9.66 11.02
CA ARG A 130 -5.80 8.39 10.48
C ARG A 130 -5.12 7.15 11.08
N ARG A 131 -4.21 7.34 12.03
CA ARG A 131 -3.40 6.28 12.62
C ARG A 131 -2.66 5.46 11.56
N GLY A 132 -2.03 6.15 10.61
CA GLY A 132 -1.22 5.54 9.58
C GLY A 132 0.27 5.82 9.76
N ILE A 133 1.07 5.08 9.01
CA ILE A 133 2.51 5.29 8.87
C ILE A 133 2.86 5.42 7.39
N ALA A 134 3.95 6.12 7.11
CA ALA A 134 4.59 6.16 5.80
C ALA A 134 6.04 5.72 5.97
N ILE A 135 6.50 4.81 5.12
CA ILE A 135 7.82 4.20 5.16
C ILE A 135 8.52 4.53 3.86
N PRO A 136 9.66 5.25 3.88
CA PRO A 136 10.44 5.50 2.67
C PRO A 136 10.82 4.18 1.98
N HIS A 137 10.57 4.11 0.68
CA HIS A 137 10.78 2.95 -0.15
C HIS A 137 11.88 3.23 -1.19
N HIS A 138 12.58 2.19 -1.63
CA HIS A 138 13.70 2.26 -2.60
C HIS A 138 14.62 3.48 -2.45
N THR A 139 15.08 3.78 -1.24
CA THR A 139 15.79 5.05 -0.90
C THR A 139 17.13 5.28 -1.62
N ALA A 140 17.59 4.31 -2.42
CA ALA A 140 18.74 4.44 -3.29
C ALA A 140 18.41 5.06 -4.66
N TYR A 141 17.13 5.20 -5.01
CA TYR A 141 16.71 5.89 -6.23
C TYR A 141 17.05 7.37 -6.16
N GLN A 142 17.44 7.92 -7.32
CA GLN A 142 17.76 9.32 -7.42
C GLN A 142 16.45 10.13 -7.48
N VAL A 143 16.31 11.04 -6.52
CA VAL A 143 15.29 12.10 -6.49
C VAL A 143 15.86 13.39 -7.06
#